data_AF-A0A1I7UE41-F1
#
_entry.id   AF-A0A1I7UE41-F1
#
_cell.length_a   1.000
_cell.length_b   1.000
_cell.length_c   1.000
_cell.angle_alpha   90.00
_cell.angle_beta   90.00
_cell.angle_gamma   90.00
#
_symmetry.space_group_name_H-M   'P 1'
#
loop_
_entity.id
_entity.type
_entity.pdbx_description
1 polymer ?
#
loop_
_entity_poly.entity_id
_entity_poly.type
_entity_poly.pdbx_seq_one_letter_code
_entity_poly.pdbx_strand_id
1 'polypeptide(L)'
;MEERIMDEYRYRFGEKSIETCARTFFDLLTGSVINKVLINERFEKDDPDFDRLKTNLSKGLENTGFLDIFCPVEILQSKWLKWRQGPIFEPFDWILELTKRNIRKRVEQIESGQHILHDEPDDFLDAYLLRKQKEEREGVETTFT
;
A
#
# COMPACT_ATOMS: atom_id res chain seq x y z
N MET A 1 15.79 5.00 -3.33
CA MET A 1 14.56 5.29 -4.12
C MET A 1 14.83 5.20 -5.61
N GLU A 2 15.79 5.98 -6.13
CA GLU A 2 16.20 5.97 -7.54
C GLU A 2 16.62 4.59 -8.03
N GLU A 3 17.46 3.87 -7.26
CA GLU A 3 17.86 2.49 -7.59
C GLU A 3 16.66 1.54 -7.75
N ARG A 4 15.65 1.64 -6.87
CA ARG A 4 14.45 0.79 -6.97
C ARG A 4 13.60 1.11 -8.21
N ILE A 5 13.56 2.38 -8.61
CA ILE A 5 12.88 2.83 -9.84
C ILE A 5 13.64 2.27 -11.06
N MET A 6 14.97 2.38 -11.07
CA MET A 6 15.80 1.89 -12.16
C MET A 6 15.82 0.37 -12.26
N ASP A 7 15.77 -0.35 -11.14
CA ASP A 7 15.62 -1.80 -11.11
C ASP A 7 14.29 -2.25 -11.71
N GLU A 8 13.19 -1.58 -11.36
CA GLU A 8 11.87 -1.92 -11.88
C GLU A 8 11.76 -1.58 -13.37
N TYR A 9 12.37 -0.49 -13.80
CA TYR A 9 12.52 -0.14 -15.21
C TYR A 9 13.32 -1.22 -15.97
N ARG A 10 14.53 -1.56 -15.49
CA ARG A 10 15.38 -2.58 -16.14
C ARG A 10 14.71 -3.94 -16.22
N TYR A 11 14.05 -4.36 -15.14
CA TYR A 11 13.31 -5.61 -15.07
C TYR A 11 12.23 -5.72 -16.16
N ARG A 12 11.52 -4.63 -16.44
CA ARG A 12 10.38 -4.64 -17.37
C ARG A 12 10.75 -4.42 -18.83
N PHE A 13 11.82 -3.67 -19.09
CA PHE A 13 12.11 -3.20 -20.45
C PHE A 13 13.37 -3.81 -21.06
N GLY A 14 14.34 -4.24 -20.26
CA GLY A 14 15.70 -4.36 -20.79
C GLY A 14 16.07 -3.09 -21.60
N GLU A 15 16.76 -3.23 -22.74
CA GLU A 15 17.07 -2.10 -23.64
C GLU A 15 15.97 -1.79 -24.69
N LYS A 16 14.76 -2.37 -24.59
CA LYS A 16 13.73 -2.21 -25.64
C LYS A 16 12.77 -1.05 -25.37
N SER A 17 12.39 -0.37 -26.46
CA SER A 17 11.57 0.84 -26.48
C SER A 17 10.11 0.63 -26.06
N ILE A 18 9.54 1.66 -25.43
CA ILE A 18 8.17 1.72 -24.93
C ILE A 18 7.19 1.81 -26.11
N GLU A 19 6.62 0.69 -26.54
CA GLU A 19 5.69 0.67 -27.70
C GLU A 19 4.21 0.53 -27.34
N THR A 20 3.77 0.55 -26.08
CA THR A 20 2.31 0.52 -25.82
C THR A 20 1.86 1.17 -24.50
N CYS A 21 0.90 2.08 -24.63
CA CYS A 21 0.14 2.82 -23.60
C CYS A 21 0.95 3.35 -22.39
N ALA A 22 1.57 4.52 -22.57
CA ALA A 22 2.35 5.20 -21.54
C ALA A 22 1.61 5.38 -20.20
N ARG A 23 0.29 5.63 -20.21
CA ARG A 23 -0.50 5.81 -18.98
C ARG A 23 -0.55 4.54 -18.13
N THR A 24 -1.00 3.43 -18.71
CA THR A 24 -1.06 2.13 -18.00
C THR A 24 0.34 1.70 -17.53
N PHE A 25 1.36 2.01 -18.33
CA PHE A 25 2.75 1.81 -17.97
C PHE A 25 3.17 2.60 -16.73
N PHE A 26 2.97 3.92 -16.71
CA PHE A 26 3.36 4.76 -15.57
C PHE A 26 2.60 4.37 -14.29
N ASP A 27 1.32 4.02 -14.40
CA ASP A 27 0.52 3.55 -13.27
C ASP A 27 1.08 2.24 -12.68
N LEU A 28 1.40 1.26 -13.54
CA LEU A 28 1.97 -0.02 -13.09
C LEU A 28 3.40 0.14 -12.56
N LEU A 29 4.21 1.03 -13.14
CA LEU A 29 5.57 1.30 -12.67
C LEU A 29 5.55 1.95 -11.29
N THR A 30 4.77 3.03 -11.15
CA THR A 30 4.65 3.76 -9.87
C THR A 30 4.03 2.88 -8.79
N GLY A 31 2.96 2.15 -9.11
CA GLY A 31 2.32 1.21 -8.19
C GLY A 31 3.26 0.10 -7.71
N SER A 32 4.00 -0.54 -8.60
CA SER A 32 4.96 -1.59 -8.22
C SER A 32 6.17 -1.05 -7.47
N VAL A 33 6.67 0.15 -7.78
CA VAL A 33 7.74 0.80 -7.01
C VAL A 33 7.26 1.11 -5.60
N ILE A 34 6.06 1.68 -5.44
CA ILE A 34 5.48 1.97 -4.12
C ILE A 34 5.31 0.67 -3.33
N ASN A 35 4.73 -0.37 -3.94
CA ASN A 35 4.51 -1.64 -3.25
C ASN A 35 5.83 -2.34 -2.88
N LYS A 36 6.86 -2.26 -3.74
CA LYS A 36 8.20 -2.77 -3.45
C LYS A 36 8.87 -1.99 -2.31
N VAL A 37 8.59 -0.70 -2.16
CA VAL A 37 9.07 0.08 -1.00
C VAL A 37 8.33 -0.32 0.28
N LEU A 38 7.02 -0.56 0.18
CA LEU A 38 6.19 -0.85 1.35
C LEU A 38 6.33 -2.28 1.87
N ILE A 39 6.29 -3.29 1.00
CA ILE A 39 6.15 -4.71 1.36
C ILE A 39 7.12 -5.61 0.56
N ASN A 40 8.07 -5.03 -0.19
CA ASN A 40 9.00 -5.76 -1.09
C ASN A 40 8.33 -6.74 -2.07
N GLU A 41 7.00 -6.65 -2.24
CA GLU A 41 6.24 -7.46 -3.18
C GLU A 41 6.00 -6.66 -4.46
N ARG A 42 6.05 -7.34 -5.60
CA ARG A 42 5.83 -6.74 -6.91
C ARG A 42 4.51 -7.22 -7.48
N PHE A 43 3.73 -6.30 -8.02
CA PHE A 43 2.61 -6.64 -8.89
C PHE A 43 3.14 -7.09 -10.25
N GLU A 44 2.67 -8.24 -10.73
CA GLU A 44 2.96 -8.72 -12.07
C GLU A 44 2.11 -7.97 -13.12
N LYS A 45 2.48 -8.14 -14.40
CA LYS A 45 1.66 -7.63 -15.51
C LYS A 45 0.37 -8.46 -15.55
N ASP A 46 -0.78 -7.77 -15.60
CA ASP A 46 -2.13 -8.37 -15.56
C ASP A 46 -2.54 -8.94 -14.18
N ASP A 47 -1.94 -8.45 -13.10
CA ASP A 47 -2.34 -8.79 -11.73
C ASP A 47 -3.75 -8.22 -11.41
N PRO A 48 -4.75 -9.08 -11.13
CA PRO A 48 -6.11 -8.64 -10.87
C PRO A 48 -6.22 -7.82 -9.58
N ASP A 49 -5.35 -8.02 -8.60
CA ASP A 49 -5.32 -7.24 -7.37
C ASP A 49 -4.76 -5.84 -7.63
N PHE A 50 -3.82 -5.68 -8.58
CA PHE A 50 -3.33 -4.36 -8.99
C PHE A 50 -4.41 -3.52 -9.68
N ASP A 51 -5.12 -4.12 -10.65
CA ASP A 51 -6.21 -3.44 -11.34
C ASP A 51 -7.35 -3.08 -10.39
N ARG A 52 -7.66 -3.98 -9.45
CA ARG A 52 -8.67 -3.75 -8.42
C ARG A 52 -8.24 -2.68 -7.42
N LEU A 53 -6.97 -2.64 -7.03
CA LEU A 53 -6.38 -1.58 -6.20
C LEU A 53 -6.51 -0.22 -6.87
N LYS A 54 -6.08 -0.13 -8.13
CA LYS A 54 -6.21 1.10 -8.92
C LYS A 54 -7.67 1.54 -9.03
N THR A 55 -8.57 0.61 -9.37
CA THR A 55 -10.00 0.89 -9.53
C THR A 55 -10.61 1.39 -8.22
N ASN A 56 -10.31 0.75 -7.10
CA ASN A 56 -10.84 1.15 -5.79
C ASN A 56 -10.25 2.49 -5.33
N LEU A 57 -8.96 2.74 -5.58
CA LEU A 57 -8.35 4.03 -5.26
C LEU A 57 -8.98 5.16 -6.09
N SER A 58 -9.15 4.97 -7.39
CA SER A 58 -9.84 5.93 -8.25
C SER A 58 -11.28 6.16 -7.79
N LYS A 59 -12.04 5.10 -7.51
CA LYS A 59 -13.43 5.22 -7.01
C LYS A 59 -13.49 5.99 -5.70
N GLY A 60 -12.60 5.70 -4.74
CA GLY A 60 -12.55 6.41 -3.46
C GLY A 60 -12.27 7.90 -3.64
N LEU A 61 -11.31 8.25 -4.51
CA LEU A 61 -10.94 9.65 -4.78
C LEU A 61 -12.00 10.39 -5.59
N GLU A 62 -12.56 9.80 -6.64
CA GLU A 62 -13.63 10.39 -7.46
C GLU A 62 -14.91 10.57 -6.65
N ASN A 63 -15.21 9.62 -5.77
CA ASN A 63 -16.31 9.74 -4.83
C ASN A 63 -15.98 10.65 -3.66
N THR A 64 -14.79 11.23 -3.53
CA THR A 64 -14.48 12.21 -2.47
C THR A 64 -14.62 13.62 -3.04
N GLY A 65 -15.61 14.37 -2.57
CA GLY A 65 -15.84 15.74 -3.00
C GLY A 65 -15.03 16.75 -2.16
N PHE A 66 -14.92 17.97 -2.68
CA PHE A 66 -14.30 19.08 -1.95
C PHE A 66 -14.92 19.27 -0.56
N LEU A 67 -16.25 19.25 -0.46
CA LEU A 67 -16.94 19.40 0.82
C LEU A 67 -16.61 18.27 1.80
N ASP A 68 -16.36 17.05 1.33
CA ASP A 68 -16.02 15.93 2.22
C ASP A 68 -14.61 16.08 2.83
N ILE A 69 -13.68 16.73 2.12
CA ILE A 69 -12.32 16.99 2.62
C ILE A 69 -12.31 18.07 3.72
N PHE A 70 -13.16 19.09 3.58
CA PHE A 70 -13.23 20.22 4.52
C PHE A 70 -14.28 20.04 5.61
N CYS A 71 -15.08 18.97 5.56
CA CYS A 71 -16.10 18.72 6.57
C CYS A 71 -15.46 18.11 7.83
N PRO A 72 -15.78 18.64 9.03
CA PRO A 72 -15.37 18.02 10.29
C PRO A 72 -15.77 16.55 10.38
N VAL A 73 -14.89 15.73 10.96
CA VAL A 73 -15.06 14.28 11.05
C VAL A 73 -16.35 13.93 11.79
N GLU A 74 -16.75 14.70 12.80
CA GLU A 74 -17.96 14.49 13.59
C GLU A 74 -19.23 14.63 12.75
N ILE A 75 -19.22 15.54 11.77
CA ILE A 75 -20.35 15.77 10.86
C ILE A 75 -20.37 14.68 9.79
N LEU A 76 -19.21 14.34 9.23
CA LEU A 76 -19.07 13.23 8.29
C LEU A 76 -19.50 11.90 8.91
N GLN A 77 -19.15 11.65 10.18
CA GLN A 77 -19.49 10.45 10.94
C GLN A 77 -20.92 10.44 11.50
N SER A 78 -21.62 11.57 11.42
CA SER A 78 -22.98 11.70 11.93
C SER A 78 -23.95 10.75 11.22
N LYS A 79 -25.05 10.40 11.92
CA LYS A 79 -26.11 9.54 11.36
C LYS A 79 -26.72 10.11 10.07
N TRP A 80 -26.66 11.43 9.87
CA TRP A 80 -27.23 12.15 8.75
C TRP A 80 -26.41 12.02 7.47
N LEU A 81 -25.09 11.84 7.58
CA LEU A 81 -24.18 11.67 6.42
C LEU A 81 -23.77 10.21 6.20
N LYS A 82 -24.40 9.24 6.89
CA LYS A 82 -24.12 7.81 6.67
C LYS A 82 -24.27 7.36 5.23
N TRP A 83 -25.21 7.94 4.49
CA TRP A 83 -25.41 7.64 3.07
C TRP A 83 -24.18 8.00 2.21
N ARG A 84 -23.39 8.97 2.67
CA ARG A 84 -22.19 9.49 1.99
C ARG A 84 -20.93 8.68 2.30
N GLN A 85 -20.89 8.08 3.50
CA GLN A 85 -19.74 7.31 3.98
C GLN A 85 -19.47 6.06 3.14
N GLY A 86 -20.50 5.27 2.84
CA GLY A 86 -20.35 3.99 2.12
C GLY A 86 -19.56 4.14 0.80
N PRO A 87 -20.01 4.98 -0.15
CA PRO A 87 -19.32 5.18 -1.42
C PRO A 87 -17.89 5.72 -1.32
N ILE A 88 -17.55 6.45 -0.24
CA ILE A 88 -16.21 6.97 0.02
C ILE A 88 -15.32 5.87 0.59
N PHE A 89 -15.77 5.20 1.65
CA PHE A 89 -14.93 4.34 2.47
C PHE A 89 -14.89 2.88 2.02
N GLU A 90 -15.93 2.34 1.37
CA GLU A 90 -15.95 0.94 0.91
C GLU A 90 -14.74 0.60 -0.01
N PRO A 91 -14.32 1.46 -0.96
CA PRO A 91 -13.10 1.20 -1.71
C PRO A 91 -11.84 1.15 -0.84
N PHE A 92 -11.75 2.01 0.19
CA PHE A 92 -10.63 2.02 1.14
C PHE A 92 -10.66 0.82 2.09
N ASP A 93 -11.84 0.33 2.49
CA ASP A 93 -11.97 -0.89 3.29
C ASP A 93 -11.37 -2.09 2.57
N TRP A 94 -11.60 -2.21 1.25
CA TRP A 94 -10.96 -3.26 0.45
C TRP A 94 -9.44 -3.12 0.40
N ILE A 95 -8.92 -1.90 0.23
CA ILE A 95 -7.47 -1.63 0.22
C ILE A 95 -6.84 -1.97 1.58
N LEU A 96 -7.54 -1.64 2.66
CA LEU A 96 -7.15 -1.98 4.03
C LEU A 96 -7.09 -3.50 4.22
N GLU A 97 -8.07 -4.25 3.72
CA GLU A 97 -8.06 -5.71 3.78
C GLU A 97 -6.94 -6.32 2.93
N LEU A 98 -6.63 -5.78 1.75
CA LEU A 98 -5.45 -6.18 0.98
C LEU A 98 -4.17 -5.98 1.81
N THR A 99 -4.03 -4.81 2.43
CA THR A 99 -2.86 -4.48 3.28
C THR A 99 -2.75 -5.44 4.48
N LYS A 100 -3.86 -5.70 5.17
CA LYS A 100 -3.90 -6.67 6.28
C LYS A 100 -3.51 -8.09 5.85
N ARG A 101 -3.96 -8.53 4.67
CA ARG A 101 -3.57 -9.84 4.11
C ARG A 101 -2.05 -9.92 3.93
N ASN A 102 -1.44 -8.89 3.36
CA ASN A 102 0.00 -8.85 3.13
C ASN A 102 0.79 -8.80 4.44
N ILE A 103 0.33 -8.03 5.43
CA ILE A 103 0.94 -8.00 6.77
C ILE A 103 0.87 -9.39 7.43
N ARG A 104 -0.30 -10.04 7.43
CA ARG A 104 -0.45 -11.39 7.99
C ARG A 104 0.51 -12.38 7.34
N LYS A 105 0.59 -12.38 6.01
CA LYS A 105 1.52 -13.22 5.25
C LYS A 105 2.98 -13.01 5.68
N ARG A 106 3.41 -11.75 5.84
CA ARG A 106 4.78 -11.44 6.30
C ARG A 106 5.04 -11.92 7.73
N VAL A 107 4.08 -11.73 8.63
CA VAL A 107 4.18 -12.22 10.02
C VAL A 107 4.31 -13.74 10.05
N GLU A 108 3.49 -14.47 9.28
CA GLU A 108 3.57 -15.93 9.14
C GLU A 108 4.93 -16.40 8.57
N GLN A 109 5.49 -15.65 7.61
CA GLN A 109 6.84 -15.91 7.07
C GLN A 109 7.94 -15.70 8.11
N ILE A 110 7.80 -14.71 8.99
CA ILE A 110 8.73 -14.47 10.10
C ILE A 110 8.62 -15.60 11.13
N GLU A 111 7.40 -15.98 11.52
CA GLU A 111 7.15 -17.05 12.50
C GLU A 111 7.66 -18.42 12.02
N SER A 112 7.51 -18.70 10.71
CA SER A 112 8.03 -19.94 10.09
C SER A 112 9.54 -19.92 9.83
N GLY A 113 10.21 -18.79 10.06
CA GLY A 113 11.65 -18.61 9.80
C GLY A 113 12.01 -18.49 8.32
N GLN A 114 11.02 -18.33 7.43
CA GLN A 114 11.24 -18.09 5.99
C GLN A 114 11.71 -16.65 5.71
N HIS A 115 11.34 -15.71 6.57
CA HIS A 115 11.76 -14.32 6.50
C HIS A 115 12.48 -13.92 7.80
N ILE A 116 13.67 -13.36 7.68
CA ILE A 116 14.47 -12.94 8.84
C ILE A 116 14.50 -11.41 8.85
N LEU A 117 14.11 -10.80 9.96
CA LEU A 117 14.25 -9.37 10.15
C LEU A 117 15.72 -9.02 10.36
N HIS A 118 16.35 -8.43 9.34
CA HIS A 118 17.71 -7.93 9.40
C HIS A 118 17.76 -6.56 10.10
N ASP A 119 18.93 -6.20 10.67
CA ASP A 119 19.15 -4.87 11.28
C ASP A 119 19.01 -3.73 10.26
N GLU A 120 19.29 -4.02 8.98
CA GLU A 120 18.92 -3.16 7.85
C GLU A 120 17.63 -3.69 7.22
N PRO A 121 16.48 -2.99 7.39
CA PRO A 121 15.21 -3.48 6.89
C PRO A 121 15.10 -3.38 5.37
N ASP A 122 14.65 -4.46 4.73
CA ASP A 122 14.50 -4.54 3.27
C ASP A 122 13.30 -3.74 2.75
N ASP A 123 12.28 -3.53 3.58
CA ASP A 123 11.10 -2.73 3.26
C ASP A 123 10.55 -1.99 4.48
N PHE A 124 9.54 -1.15 4.23
CA PHE A 124 8.90 -0.37 5.28
C PHE A 124 8.22 -1.24 6.34
N LEU A 125 7.65 -2.38 5.95
CA LEU A 125 6.98 -3.30 6.86
C LEU A 125 7.99 -3.93 7.85
N ASP A 126 9.16 -4.34 7.37
CA ASP A 126 10.23 -4.86 8.22
C ASP A 126 10.74 -3.77 9.17
N ALA A 127 10.95 -2.54 8.68
CA ALA A 127 11.35 -1.41 9.51
C ALA A 127 10.32 -1.12 10.61
N TYR A 128 9.04 -1.19 10.28
CA TYR A 128 7.93 -1.01 11.21
C TYR A 128 7.91 -2.10 12.28
N LEU A 129 8.00 -3.37 11.87
CA LEU A 129 7.99 -4.51 12.79
C LEU A 129 9.21 -4.50 13.73
N LEU A 130 10.39 -4.18 13.21
CA LEU A 130 11.63 -4.09 13.99
C LEU A 130 11.54 -2.98 15.03
N ARG A 131 11.02 -1.81 14.64
CA ARG A 131 10.77 -0.72 15.59
C ARG A 131 9.75 -1.10 16.65
N LYS A 132 8.65 -1.75 16.28
CA LYS A 132 7.65 -2.23 17.24
C LYS A 132 8.24 -3.22 18.25
N GLN A 133 9.03 -4.20 17.79
CA GLN A 133 9.71 -5.15 18.69
C GLN A 133 10.71 -4.45 19.62
N LYS A 134 11.39 -3.41 19.15
CA LYS A 134 12.30 -2.61 19.97
C LYS A 134 11.56 -1.85 21.06
N GLU A 135 10.45 -1.18 20.73
CA GLU A 135 9.61 -0.47 21.70
C GLU A 135 9.04 -1.43 22.76
N GLU A 136 8.60 -2.64 22.35
CA GLU A 136 8.15 -3.70 23.26
C GLU A 136 9.25 -4.20 24.21
N ARG A 137 10.50 -4.35 23.73
CA ARG A 137 11.65 -4.77 24.55
C ARG A 137 12.10 -3.69 25.53
N GLU A 138 12.05 -2.43 25.10
CA GLU A 138 12.49 -1.27 25.91
C GLU A 138 11.41 -0.83 26.91
N GLY A 139 10.18 -1.37 26.82
CA GLY A 139 9.08 -1.05 27.73
C GLY A 139 8.60 0.41 27.58
N VAL A 140 8.85 1.03 26.42
CA VAL A 140 8.44 2.39 26.11
C VAL A 140 6.99 2.37 25.65
N GLU A 141 6.22 3.42 25.98
CA GLU A 141 4.86 3.57 25.47
C GLU A 141 4.88 3.56 23.92
N THR A 142 4.13 2.65 23.32
CA THR A 142 4.11 2.46 21.86
C THR A 142 3.73 3.77 21.18
N THR A 143 4.52 4.18 20.18
CA THR A 143 4.14 5.36 19.37
C THR A 143 3.06 4.98 18.34
N PHE A 144 2.78 3.69 18.19
CA PHE A 144 1.80 3.14 17.27
C PHE A 144 0.49 2.92 18.01
N THR A 145 -0.50 3.79 17.76
CA THR A 145 -1.87 3.71 18.29
C THR A 145 -2.85 3.24 17.23
#